data_AF-A0A0C2XUU4-F1
#
_entry.id   AF-A0A0C2XUU4-F1
#
_cell.length_a   1.000
_cell.length_b   1.000
_cell.length_c   1.000
_cell.angle_alpha   90.00
_cell.angle_beta   90.00
_cell.angle_gamma   90.00
#
_symmetry.space_group_name_H-M   'P 1'
#
loop_
_entity.id
_entity.type
_entity.pdbx_description
1 polymer ?
#
loop_
_entity_poly.entity_id
_entity_poly.type
_entity_poly.pdbx_seq_one_letter_code
_entity_poly.pdbx_strand_id
1 'polypeptide(L)'
;MAGYHPFLFFLIAAVGAAELGLTAYLVHDYENRASGYPSDRYRSLIIFILFNASWTVLFGFAYLLFIVGGALHALASIASSAIWLIITAILWGVAAGLFRNERGGGMCDGEPVISRCRQVQTVEALAWTEMGLCILTLLAACFWVRRSRRSYTLT
;
A
#
# COMPACT_ATOMS: atom_id res chain seq x y z
N MET A 1 16.14 -22.10 5.62
CA MET A 1 16.10 -20.67 5.25
C MET A 1 14.68 -20.18 5.44
N ALA A 2 14.50 -19.15 6.26
CA ALA A 2 13.21 -18.74 6.83
C ALA A 2 12.23 -18.24 5.74
N GLY A 3 10.95 -18.62 5.90
CA GLY A 3 9.83 -18.22 5.04
C GLY A 3 9.41 -16.77 5.21
N TYR A 4 10.31 -15.85 4.88
CA TYR A 4 9.94 -14.49 4.53
C TYR A 4 9.58 -14.50 3.04
N HIS A 5 8.56 -13.77 2.63
CA HIS A 5 8.28 -13.51 1.22
C HIS A 5 8.88 -12.16 0.84
N PRO A 6 10.23 -12.03 0.71
CA PRO A 6 10.88 -10.74 0.39
C PRO A 6 10.32 -10.14 -0.89
N PHE A 7 9.90 -10.98 -1.83
CA PHE A 7 9.23 -10.57 -3.05
C PHE A 7 7.92 -9.81 -2.80
N LEU A 8 7.09 -10.25 -1.84
CA LEU A 8 5.83 -9.58 -1.52
C LEU A 8 6.06 -8.26 -0.80
N PHE A 9 7.01 -8.21 0.14
CA PHE A 9 7.41 -6.96 0.79
C PHE A 9 8.03 -5.96 -0.21
N PHE A 10 8.76 -6.47 -1.20
CA PHE A 10 9.31 -5.66 -2.29
C PHE A 10 8.18 -5.08 -3.14
N LEU A 11 7.20 -5.91 -3.50
CA LEU A 11 6.08 -5.47 -4.30
C LEU A 11 5.24 -4.41 -3.58
N ILE A 12 4.96 -4.60 -2.28
CA ILE A 12 4.31 -3.59 -1.42
C ILE A 12 5.13 -2.28 -1.39
N ALA A 13 6.44 -2.36 -1.18
CA ALA A 13 7.26 -1.14 -1.16
C ALA A 13 7.30 -0.43 -2.54
N ALA A 14 7.35 -1.20 -3.62
CA ALA A 14 7.41 -0.66 -4.99
C ALA A 14 6.08 -0.03 -5.42
N VAL A 15 4.94 -0.67 -5.14
CA VAL A 15 3.61 -0.11 -5.41
C VAL A 15 3.39 1.14 -4.54
N GLY A 16 3.79 1.10 -3.28
CA GLY A 16 3.69 2.25 -2.37
C GLY A 16 4.55 3.42 -2.85
N ALA A 17 5.73 3.15 -3.43
CA ALA A 17 6.59 4.18 -3.99
C ALA A 17 6.02 4.79 -5.28
N ALA A 18 5.40 3.98 -6.13
CA ALA A 18 4.68 4.47 -7.31
C ALA A 18 3.50 5.37 -6.90
N GLU A 19 2.73 4.94 -5.91
CA GLU A 19 1.60 5.69 -5.36
C GLU A 19 2.05 6.99 -4.68
N LEU A 20 3.16 6.95 -3.94
CA LEU A 20 3.78 8.12 -3.32
C LEU A 20 4.15 9.16 -4.38
N GLY A 21 4.81 8.75 -5.46
CA GLY A 21 5.21 9.66 -6.54
C GLY A 21 4.01 10.28 -7.24
N LEU A 22 2.99 9.47 -7.56
CA LEU A 22 1.78 9.94 -8.23
C LEU A 22 0.97 10.91 -7.35
N THR A 23 0.75 10.56 -6.08
CA THR A 23 -0.01 11.39 -5.15
C THR A 23 0.73 12.68 -4.77
N ALA A 24 2.06 12.65 -4.64
CA ALA A 24 2.87 13.85 -4.44
C ALA A 24 2.76 14.81 -5.64
N TYR A 25 2.81 14.26 -6.86
CA TYR A 25 2.57 15.04 -8.08
C TYR A 25 1.16 15.65 -8.10
N LEU A 26 0.13 14.87 -7.76
CA LEU A 26 -1.26 15.36 -7.72
C LEU A 26 -1.42 16.51 -6.71
N VAL A 27 -0.89 16.36 -5.49
CA VAL A 27 -0.91 17.43 -4.47
C VAL A 27 -0.25 18.70 -5.00
N HIS A 28 0.96 18.56 -5.57
CA HIS A 28 1.69 19.71 -6.12
C HIS A 28 0.91 20.41 -7.24
N ASP A 29 0.32 19.66 -8.16
CA ASP A 29 -0.46 20.25 -9.24
C ASP A 29 -1.75 20.91 -8.73
N TYR A 30 -2.48 20.29 -7.78
CA TYR A 30 -3.70 20.86 -7.23
C TYR A 30 -3.46 22.15 -6.45
N GLU A 31 -2.36 22.24 -5.70
CA GLU A 31 -1.99 23.47 -4.97
C GLU A 31 -1.58 24.62 -5.92
N ASN A 32 -1.00 24.30 -7.09
CA ASN A 32 -0.52 25.30 -8.05
C ASN A 32 -1.51 25.67 -9.16
N ARG A 33 -2.65 24.97 -9.25
CA ARG A 33 -3.69 25.27 -10.24
C ARG A 33 -4.64 26.36 -9.76
N ALA A 34 -5.04 27.23 -10.68
CA ALA A 34 -6.08 28.23 -10.44
C ALA A 34 -7.44 27.62 -10.04
N SER A 35 -7.76 26.41 -10.53
CA SER A 35 -8.99 25.69 -10.17
C SER A 35 -8.93 25.03 -8.78
N GLY A 36 -7.74 24.86 -8.21
CA GLY A 36 -7.55 24.17 -6.93
C GLY A 36 -8.07 22.73 -6.89
N TYR A 37 -8.31 22.25 -5.67
CA TYR A 37 -8.96 20.96 -5.41
C TYR A 37 -10.48 21.06 -5.66
N PRO A 38 -11.14 19.98 -6.15
CA PRO A 38 -12.60 19.96 -6.33
C PRO A 38 -13.41 20.17 -5.04
N SER A 39 -12.88 19.73 -3.90
CA SER A 39 -13.48 19.91 -2.58
C SER A 39 -12.45 19.72 -1.46
N ASP A 40 -12.73 20.25 -0.27
CA ASP A 40 -11.86 20.07 0.91
C ASP A 40 -11.75 18.60 1.36
N ARG A 41 -12.84 17.85 1.16
CA ARG A 41 -12.87 16.40 1.42
C ARG A 41 -11.93 15.67 0.47
N TYR A 42 -11.96 16.02 -0.81
CA TYR A 42 -11.05 15.46 -1.81
C TYR A 42 -9.59 15.76 -1.49
N ARG A 43 -9.28 16.99 -1.07
CA ARG A 43 -7.95 17.40 -0.61
C ARG A 43 -7.46 16.54 0.57
N SER A 44 -8.31 16.38 1.58
CA SER A 44 -8.00 15.57 2.76
C SER A 44 -7.70 14.11 2.42
N LEU A 45 -8.45 13.53 1.48
CA LEU A 45 -8.24 12.15 1.05
C LEU A 45 -6.95 11.96 0.25
N ILE A 46 -6.60 12.87 -0.67
CA ILE A 46 -5.32 12.78 -1.38
C ILE A 46 -4.15 12.87 -0.39
N ILE A 47 -4.22 13.77 0.59
CA ILE A 47 -3.19 13.88 1.63
C ILE A 47 -3.12 12.61 2.48
N PHE A 48 -4.26 12.02 2.82
CA PHE A 48 -4.31 10.74 3.54
C PHE A 48 -3.69 9.60 2.73
N ILE A 49 -3.96 9.51 1.43
CA ILE A 49 -3.32 8.53 0.55
C ILE A 49 -1.81 8.78 0.48
N LEU A 50 -1.36 10.04 0.35
CA LEU A 50 0.06 10.40 0.34
C LEU A 50 0.76 9.97 1.65
N PHE A 51 0.12 10.19 2.80
CA PHE A 51 0.60 9.70 4.09
C PHE A 51 0.70 8.17 4.10
N ASN A 52 -0.34 7.48 3.62
CA ASN A 52 -0.39 6.03 3.61
C ASN A 52 0.68 5.42 2.67
N ALA A 53 0.93 6.05 1.53
CA ALA A 53 2.02 5.71 0.62
C ALA A 53 3.39 5.90 1.30
N SER A 54 3.60 7.04 1.98
CA SER A 54 4.84 7.32 2.72
C SER A 54 5.09 6.31 3.84
N TRP A 55 4.04 6.01 4.61
CA TRP A 55 4.04 4.96 5.65
C TRP A 55 4.40 3.60 5.06
N THR A 56 3.77 3.23 3.95
CA THR A 56 3.97 1.93 3.31
C THR A 56 5.39 1.78 2.78
N VAL A 57 5.94 2.80 2.13
CA VAL A 57 7.31 2.81 1.63
C VAL A 57 8.32 2.74 2.76
N LEU A 58 8.17 3.58 3.79
CA LEU A 58 9.11 3.65 4.91
C LEU A 58 9.24 2.29 5.61
N PHE A 59 8.11 1.70 6.00
CA PHE A 59 8.10 0.44 6.73
C PHE A 59 8.34 -0.76 5.79
N GLY A 60 7.82 -0.74 4.57
CA GLY A 60 8.08 -1.78 3.57
C GLY A 60 9.57 -1.90 3.25
N PHE A 61 10.25 -0.76 3.06
CA PHE A 61 11.69 -0.74 2.84
C PHE A 61 12.48 -1.13 4.09
N ALA A 62 12.07 -0.70 5.29
CA ALA A 62 12.68 -1.14 6.54
C ALA A 62 12.61 -2.67 6.70
N TYR A 63 11.43 -3.28 6.49
CA TYR A 63 11.28 -4.74 6.53
C TYR A 63 12.12 -5.45 5.48
N LEU A 64 12.24 -4.91 4.26
CA LEU A 64 13.14 -5.46 3.24
C LEU A 64 14.60 -5.45 3.67
N LEU A 65 15.08 -4.32 4.20
CA LEU A 65 16.46 -4.22 4.70
C LEU A 65 16.73 -5.19 5.85
N PHE A 66 15.77 -5.39 6.75
CA PHE A 66 15.89 -6.38 7.81
C PHE A 66 15.93 -7.81 7.29
N ILE A 67 15.12 -8.14 6.27
CA ILE A 67 15.11 -9.47 5.65
C ILE A 67 16.42 -9.75 4.89
N VAL A 68 16.95 -8.77 4.17
CA VAL A 68 18.18 -8.94 3.35
C VAL A 68 19.45 -8.82 4.20
N GLY A 69 19.47 -7.92 5.19
CA GLY A 69 20.63 -7.62 6.03
C GLY A 69 20.92 -8.63 7.14
N GLY A 70 20.06 -9.63 7.34
CA GLY A 70 20.30 -10.73 8.29
C GLY A 70 20.38 -10.34 9.77
N ALA A 71 19.99 -9.11 10.15
CA ALA A 71 20.26 -8.54 11.46
C ALA A 71 19.05 -8.56 12.44
N LEU A 72 19.24 -9.30 13.54
CA LEU A 72 18.75 -9.11 14.93
C LEU A 72 17.22 -9.13 15.24
N HIS A 73 16.72 -10.36 15.43
CA HIS A 73 16.00 -10.92 16.60
C HIS A 73 14.88 -10.18 17.39
N ALA A 74 14.46 -8.94 17.11
CA ALA A 74 13.36 -8.32 17.90
C ALA A 74 12.30 -7.56 17.07
N LEU A 75 12.70 -6.77 16.07
CA LEU A 75 11.75 -6.02 15.21
C LEU A 75 11.25 -6.84 14.02
N ALA A 76 12.04 -7.81 13.54
CA ALA A 76 11.69 -8.75 12.47
C ALA A 76 10.85 -9.95 12.96
N SER A 77 10.10 -9.79 14.06
CA SER A 77 9.14 -10.80 14.48
C SER A 77 7.99 -10.85 13.49
N ILE A 78 7.65 -12.07 13.05
CA ILE A 78 6.48 -12.35 12.19
C ILE A 78 5.22 -11.64 12.73
N ALA A 79 5.10 -11.52 14.06
CA ALA A 79 4.00 -10.82 14.72
C ALA A 79 4.00 -9.30 14.46
N SER A 80 5.16 -8.64 14.50
CA SER A 80 5.27 -7.20 14.25
C SER A 80 4.93 -6.86 12.80
N SER A 81 5.46 -7.64 11.85
CA SER A 81 5.12 -7.47 10.44
C SER A 81 3.63 -7.77 10.17
N ALA A 82 3.03 -8.73 10.87
CA ALA A 82 1.60 -9.02 10.72
C ALA A 82 0.72 -7.86 11.23
N ILE A 83 1.04 -7.29 12.39
CA ILE A 83 0.32 -6.11 12.91
C ILE A 83 0.44 -4.94 11.92
N TRP A 84 1.65 -4.69 11.42
CA TRP A 84 1.87 -3.63 10.43
C TRP A 84 1.07 -3.87 9.14
N LEU A 85 1.05 -5.09 8.60
CA LEU A 85 0.26 -5.43 7.41
C LEU A 85 -1.25 -5.27 7.65
N ILE A 86 -1.76 -5.60 8.84
CA ILE A 86 -3.19 -5.42 9.18
C ILE A 86 -3.54 -3.93 9.19
N ILE A 87 -2.74 -3.11 9.87
CA ILE A 87 -2.96 -1.67 9.93
C ILE A 87 -2.91 -1.07 8.52
N THR A 88 -1.89 -1.45 7.74
CA THR A 88 -1.69 -0.95 6.37
C THR A 88 -2.84 -1.37 5.46
N ALA A 89 -3.34 -2.61 5.55
CA ALA A 89 -4.53 -3.05 4.81
C ALA A 89 -5.78 -2.24 5.15
N ILE A 90 -6.00 -1.93 6.44
CA ILE A 90 -7.14 -1.10 6.88
C ILE A 90 -7.00 0.31 6.33
N LEU A 91 -5.82 0.93 6.44
CA LEU A 91 -5.58 2.27 5.92
C LEU A 91 -5.82 2.34 4.41
N TRP A 92 -5.31 1.39 3.63
CA TRP A 92 -5.53 1.33 2.19
C TRP A 92 -6.99 1.05 1.82
N GLY A 93 -7.68 0.15 2.54
CA GLY A 93 -9.08 -0.15 2.30
C GLY A 93 -9.99 1.05 2.57
N VAL A 94 -9.75 1.79 3.67
CA VAL A 94 -10.48 3.03 3.99
C VAL A 94 -10.16 4.11 2.95
N ALA A 95 -8.89 4.28 2.59
CA ALA A 95 -8.46 5.26 1.60
C ALA A 95 -9.14 5.00 0.24
N ALA A 96 -9.05 3.78 -0.28
CA ALA A 96 -9.62 3.39 -1.56
C ALA A 96 -11.15 3.52 -1.56
N GLY A 97 -11.81 3.05 -0.49
CA GLY A 97 -13.26 3.10 -0.36
C GLY A 97 -13.81 4.54 -0.33
N LEU A 98 -13.20 5.41 0.46
CA LEU A 98 -13.61 6.82 0.53
C LEU A 98 -13.27 7.57 -0.77
N PHE A 99 -12.06 7.36 -1.31
CA PHE A 99 -11.61 8.07 -2.51
C PHE A 99 -12.44 7.72 -3.74
N ARG A 100 -12.88 6.47 -3.88
CA ARG A 100 -13.77 6.04 -4.96
C ARG A 100 -15.07 6.86 -5.01
N ASN A 101 -15.66 7.12 -3.84
CA ASN A 101 -16.90 7.90 -3.74
C ASN A 101 -16.68 9.37 -4.12
N GLU A 102 -15.54 9.96 -3.73
CA GLU A 102 -15.24 11.36 -4.06
C GLU A 102 -14.95 11.59 -5.54
N ARG A 103 -14.24 10.66 -6.19
CA ARG A 103 -13.92 10.81 -7.62
C ARG A 103 -15.08 10.44 -8.55
N GLY A 104 -16.23 10.01 -8.01
CA GLY A 104 -17.41 9.61 -8.77
C GLY A 104 -17.45 8.15 -9.27
N GLY A 105 -16.45 7.32 -8.94
CA GLY A 105 -16.49 5.86 -9.10
C GLY A 105 -16.52 5.27 -10.52
N GLY A 106 -16.56 6.08 -11.58
CA GLY A 106 -16.64 5.65 -12.99
C GLY A 106 -15.29 5.28 -13.64
N MET A 107 -15.34 4.72 -14.86
CA MET A 107 -14.16 4.45 -15.69
C MET A 107 -13.86 5.64 -16.59
N CYS A 108 -12.58 5.94 -16.81
CA CYS A 108 -12.12 7.04 -17.67
C CYS A 108 -11.91 6.58 -19.12
N ASP A 109 -12.92 5.93 -19.69
CA ASP A 109 -12.86 5.40 -21.06
C ASP A 109 -12.97 6.55 -22.08
N GLY A 110 -12.17 6.47 -23.16
CA GLY A 110 -12.09 7.54 -24.17
C GLY A 110 -11.28 8.77 -23.77
N GLU A 111 -10.89 8.91 -22.49
CA GLU A 111 -10.04 10.00 -22.03
C GLU A 111 -8.57 9.84 -22.51
N PRO A 112 -7.85 10.94 -22.78
CA PRO A 112 -6.43 10.92 -23.15
C PRO A 112 -5.58 10.15 -22.13
N VAL A 113 -4.47 9.55 -22.59
CA VAL A 113 -3.58 8.73 -21.74
C VAL A 113 -3.09 9.50 -20.52
N ILE A 114 -2.77 10.79 -20.70
CA ILE A 114 -2.32 11.69 -19.63
C ILE A 114 -3.48 12.65 -19.28
N SER A 115 -4.59 12.09 -18.78
CA SER A 115 -5.72 12.87 -18.26
C SER A 115 -5.81 12.78 -16.74
N ARG A 116 -6.41 13.79 -16.11
CA ARG A 116 -6.62 13.79 -14.66
C ARG A 116 -7.47 12.61 -14.22
N CYS A 117 -8.52 12.31 -14.98
CA CYS A 117 -9.39 11.18 -14.72
C CYS A 117 -8.58 9.88 -14.61
N ARG A 118 -7.69 9.60 -15.58
CA ARG A 118 -6.84 8.40 -15.55
C ARG A 118 -5.86 8.41 -14.39
N GLN A 119 -5.24 9.55 -14.07
CA GLN A 119 -4.33 9.65 -12.92
C GLN A 119 -5.03 9.29 -11.60
N VAL A 120 -6.23 9.83 -11.35
CA VAL A 120 -6.97 9.55 -10.11
C VAL A 120 -7.58 8.14 -10.10
N GLN A 121 -7.89 7.59 -11.29
CA GLN A 121 -8.27 6.19 -11.41
C GLN A 121 -7.09 5.26 -11.08
N THR A 122 -5.88 5.61 -11.51
CA THR A 122 -4.65 4.88 -11.16
C THR A 122 -4.38 4.90 -9.65
N VAL A 123 -4.51 6.06 -9.00
CA VAL A 123 -4.43 6.19 -7.53
C VAL A 123 -5.37 5.22 -6.83
N GLU A 124 -6.64 5.17 -7.25
CA GLU A 124 -7.59 4.22 -6.67
C GLU A 124 -7.18 2.76 -6.92
N ALA A 125 -6.75 2.44 -8.14
CA ALA A 125 -6.35 1.07 -8.49
C ALA A 125 -5.12 0.60 -7.70
N LEU A 126 -4.13 1.49 -7.51
CA LEU A 126 -2.95 1.21 -6.70
C LEU A 126 -3.33 1.06 -5.23
N ALA A 127 -4.24 1.88 -4.71
CA ALA A 127 -4.75 1.73 -3.34
C ALA A 127 -5.43 0.37 -3.10
N TRP A 128 -6.28 -0.09 -4.03
CA TRP A 128 -6.86 -1.45 -3.95
C TRP A 128 -5.81 -2.55 -4.09
N THR A 129 -4.80 -2.33 -4.92
CA THR A 129 -3.68 -3.27 -5.12
C THR A 129 -2.90 -3.44 -3.82
N GLU A 130 -2.56 -2.34 -3.13
CA GLU A 130 -1.86 -2.38 -1.85
C GLU A 130 -2.65 -3.12 -0.77
N MET A 131 -3.95 -2.86 -0.66
CA MET A 131 -4.82 -3.61 0.24
C MET A 131 -4.77 -5.12 -0.08
N GLY A 132 -4.89 -5.48 -1.35
CA GLY A 132 -4.81 -6.86 -1.82
C GLY A 132 -3.47 -7.52 -1.50
N LEU A 133 -2.35 -6.82 -1.73
CA LEU A 133 -1.00 -7.30 -1.43
C LEU A 133 -0.79 -7.49 0.07
N CYS A 134 -1.29 -6.57 0.90
CA CYS A 134 -1.21 -6.71 2.35
C CYS A 134 -1.97 -7.95 2.84
N ILE A 135 -3.21 -8.15 2.36
CA ILE A 135 -4.03 -9.34 2.71
C ILE A 135 -3.35 -10.62 2.21
N LEU A 136 -2.86 -10.64 0.97
CA LEU A 136 -2.17 -11.79 0.41
C LEU A 136 -0.93 -12.16 1.23
N THR A 137 -0.14 -11.16 1.62
CA THR A 137 1.07 -11.36 2.43
C THR A 137 0.73 -11.90 3.82
N LEU A 138 -0.34 -11.40 4.45
CA LEU A 138 -0.86 -11.93 5.72
C LEU A 138 -1.30 -13.38 5.61
N LEU A 139 -2.06 -13.73 4.57
CA LEU A 139 -2.51 -15.10 4.34
C LEU A 139 -1.30 -16.03 4.15
N ALA A 140 -0.33 -15.63 3.32
CA ALA A 140 0.89 -16.39 3.08
C ALA A 140 1.67 -16.63 4.38
N ALA A 141 1.83 -15.61 5.23
CA ALA A 141 2.46 -15.73 6.53
C ALA A 141 1.70 -16.71 7.45
N CYS A 142 0.37 -16.60 7.51
CA CYS A 142 -0.48 -17.51 8.31
C CYS A 142 -0.40 -18.97 7.84
N PHE A 143 -0.44 -19.22 6.52
CA PHE A 143 -0.30 -20.57 5.97
C PHE A 143 1.08 -21.16 6.26
N TRP A 144 2.14 -20.35 6.17
CA TRP A 144 3.48 -20.78 6.51
C TRP A 144 3.59 -21.19 7.99
N VAL A 145 3.10 -20.36 8.91
CA VAL A 145 3.11 -20.67 10.35
C VAL A 145 2.37 -21.97 10.65
N ARG A 146 1.20 -22.19 10.02
CA ARG A 146 0.44 -23.44 10.18
C ARG A 146 1.20 -24.67 9.67
N ARG A 147 1.85 -24.57 8.51
CA ARG A 147 2.66 -25.67 7.93
C ARG A 147 3.88 -25.99 8.79
N SER A 148 4.56 -24.96 9.29
CA SER A 148 5.72 -25.10 10.18
C SER A 148 5.32 -25.82 11.47
N ARG A 149 4.24 -25.39 12.14
CA ARG A 149 3.74 -26.06 13.35
C ARG A 149 3.41 -27.54 13.13
N ARG A 150 2.77 -27.88 12.01
CA ARG A 150 2.42 -29.28 11.68
C ARG A 150 3.65 -30.18 11.46
N SER A 151 4.76 -29.61 10.98
CA SER A 151 6.00 -30.37 10.74
C SER A 151 6.73 -30.72 12.05
N TYR A 152 6.66 -29.86 13.07
CA TYR A 152 7.26 -30.13 14.39
C TYR A 152 6.50 -31.17 15.22
N THR A 153 5.23 -31.44 14.93
CA THR A 153 4.43 -32.44 15.68
C THR A 153 4.62 -33.87 15.16
N LEU A 154 5.32 -34.05 14.04
CA LEU A 154 5.55 -35.35 13.38
C LEU A 154 6.98 -35.88 13.54
N THR A 155 7.79 -35.21 14.36
CA THR A 155 9.16 -35.59 14.78
C THR A 155 9.21 -35.70 16.28
#